data_AF-A0A496W5M6-F1
#
_entry.id   AF-A0A496W5M6-F1
#
_cell.length_a   1.000
_cell.length_b   1.000
_cell.length_c   1.000
_cell.angle_alpha   90.00
_cell.angle_beta   90.00
_cell.angle_gamma   90.00
#
_symmetry.space_group_name_H-M   'P 1'
#
loop_
_entity.id
_entity.type
_entity.pdbx_description
1 polymer ?
#
loop_
_entity_poly.entity_id
_entity_poly.type
_entity_poly.pdbx_seq_one_letter_code
_entity_poly.pdbx_strand_id
1 'polypeptide(L)'
;MKGTRIFISNALNKGKYLALLAQAKLLGVVRSEVWQRFGSINGASHNYRCIRTDWVKSHDFSPLFAKAWKETLRDGLNDIRLYEAACKAKVRKQIHARFKDESKRKEYFGKLKYDQWVNDPLLCRWMRKVNSRLKFFLRKNFSLENTVKIIPTIRSL
;
A
#
# COMPACT_ATOMS: atom_id res chain seq x y z
N MET A 1 9.41 -13.45 -14.43
CA MET A 1 9.60 -12.97 -13.04
C MET A 1 10.38 -11.65 -13.07
N LYS A 2 9.82 -10.54 -12.59
CA LYS A 2 10.62 -9.31 -12.36
C LYS A 2 11.21 -9.41 -10.95
N GLY A 3 12.50 -9.70 -10.86
CA GLY A 3 13.22 -9.65 -9.59
C GLY A 3 13.42 -8.20 -9.14
N THR A 4 13.29 -7.95 -7.83
CA THR A 4 13.62 -6.66 -7.22
C THR A 4 15.14 -6.48 -7.28
N ARG A 5 15.64 -5.61 -8.16
CA ARG A 5 17.07 -5.26 -8.21
C ARG A 5 17.31 -4.06 -7.31
N ILE A 6 18.12 -4.26 -6.27
CA ILE A 6 18.60 -3.18 -5.42
C ILE A 6 19.83 -2.59 -6.10
N PHE A 7 19.74 -1.31 -6.48
CA PHE A 7 20.87 -0.58 -7.04
C PHE A 7 21.60 0.15 -5.91
N ILE A 8 22.91 -0.08 -5.82
CA ILE A 8 23.77 0.59 -4.86
C ILE A 8 24.71 1.50 -5.66
N SER A 9 24.69 2.79 -5.36
CA SER A 9 25.68 3.72 -5.90
C SER A 9 26.90 3.74 -4.97
N ASN A 10 28.07 3.38 -5.48
CA ASN A 10 29.32 3.62 -4.76
C ASN A 10 29.71 5.10 -4.91
N ALA A 11 30.05 5.77 -3.81
CA ALA A 11 30.52 7.16 -3.79
C ALA A 11 29.60 8.21 -4.46
N LEU A 12 28.35 8.34 -4.00
CA LEU A 12 27.45 9.39 -4.48
C LEU A 12 27.90 10.79 -3.99
N ASN A 13 28.00 11.75 -4.90
CA ASN A 13 28.27 13.15 -4.54
C ASN A 13 27.23 13.67 -3.54
N LYS A 14 27.69 14.36 -2.48
CA LYS A 14 26.86 14.94 -1.41
C LYS A 14 25.68 15.77 -1.95
N GLY A 15 25.87 16.56 -2.99
CA GLY A 15 24.79 17.34 -3.61
C GLY A 15 23.69 16.47 -4.21
N LYS A 16 24.08 15.42 -4.95
CA LYS A 16 23.13 14.45 -5.52
C LYS A 16 22.40 13.67 -4.43
N TYR A 17 23.11 13.31 -3.36
CA TYR A 17 22.51 12.65 -2.20
C TYR A 17 21.42 13.51 -1.54
N LEU A 18 21.71 14.79 -1.29
CA LEU A 18 20.73 15.72 -0.71
C LEU A 18 19.50 15.90 -1.62
N ALA A 19 19.71 15.98 -2.93
CA ALA A 19 18.61 16.05 -3.89
C ALA A 19 17.71 14.79 -3.86
N LEU A 20 18.31 13.59 -3.77
CA LEU A 20 17.55 12.34 -3.62
C LEU A 20 16.79 12.28 -2.30
N LEU A 21 17.39 12.74 -1.20
CA LEU A 21 16.70 12.81 0.10
C LEU A 21 15.50 13.77 0.05
N ALA A 22 15.63 14.93 -0.60
CA ALA A 22 14.53 15.86 -0.78
C ALA A 22 13.38 15.23 -1.59
N GLN A 23 13.70 14.55 -2.70
CA GLN A 23 12.71 13.81 -3.48
C GLN A 23 12.04 12.70 -2.66
N ALA A 24 12.82 11.92 -1.91
CA ALA A 24 12.31 10.83 -1.08
C ALA A 24 11.34 11.34 0.00
N LYS A 25 11.63 12.49 0.63
CA LYS A 25 10.72 13.12 1.60
C LYS A 25 9.38 13.49 0.96
N LEU A 26 9.40 14.14 -0.21
CA LEU A 26 8.19 14.51 -0.94
C LEU A 26 7.38 13.28 -1.38
N LEU A 27 8.04 12.25 -1.92
CA LEU A 27 7.38 10.98 -2.26
C LEU A 27 6.84 10.25 -1.02
N GLY A 28 7.49 10.40 0.12
CA GLY A 28 7.00 9.90 1.41
C GLY A 28 5.69 10.54 1.84
N VAL A 29 5.47 11.83 1.54
CA VAL A 29 4.18 12.53 1.77
C VAL A 29 3.10 11.92 0.88
N VAL A 30 3.38 11.77 -0.42
CA VAL A 30 2.47 11.13 -1.40
C VAL A 30 2.07 9.74 -0.89
N ARG A 31 3.04 8.91 -0.51
CA ARG A 31 2.77 7.55 0.01
C ARG A 31 1.91 7.58 1.27
N SER A 32 2.20 8.50 2.19
CA SER A 32 1.44 8.65 3.44
C SER A 32 -0.01 9.07 3.18
N GLU A 33 -0.23 10.02 2.27
CA GLU A 33 -1.56 10.48 1.89
C GLU A 33 -2.39 9.37 1.23
N VAL A 34 -1.78 8.59 0.33
CA VAL A 34 -2.43 7.41 -0.29
C VAL A 34 -2.90 6.44 0.80
N TRP A 35 -2.05 6.14 1.77
CA TRP A 35 -2.37 5.25 2.88
C TRP A 35 -3.43 5.81 3.83
N GLN A 36 -3.42 7.11 4.08
CA GLN A 36 -4.42 7.77 4.91
C GLN A 36 -5.80 7.76 4.24
N ARG A 37 -5.86 8.07 2.94
CA ARG A 37 -7.12 8.14 2.18
C ARG A 37 -7.68 6.76 1.85
N PHE A 38 -6.84 5.84 1.38
CA PHE A 38 -7.27 4.56 0.79
C PHE A 38 -6.88 3.33 1.61
N GLY A 39 -6.05 3.44 2.65
CA GLY A 39 -5.56 2.29 3.41
C GLY A 39 -6.60 1.62 4.34
N SER A 40 -7.86 2.02 4.26
CA SER A 40 -8.97 1.49 5.06
C SER A 40 -10.09 0.99 4.15
N ILE A 41 -11.33 1.01 4.62
CA ILE A 41 -12.54 0.62 3.88
C ILE A 41 -12.64 1.38 2.55
N ASN A 42 -12.22 2.65 2.53
CA ASN A 42 -12.22 3.49 1.34
C ASN A 42 -11.34 2.95 0.19
N GLY A 43 -10.41 2.01 0.42
CA GLY A 43 -9.61 1.42 -0.66
C GLY A 43 -10.34 0.38 -1.51
N ALA A 44 -11.45 -0.19 -1.01
CA ALA A 44 -12.01 -1.44 -1.49
C ALA A 44 -12.65 -1.37 -2.90
N SER A 45 -13.01 -0.18 -3.40
CA SER A 45 -13.84 -0.05 -4.61
C SER A 45 -13.30 0.93 -5.66
N HIS A 46 -12.13 1.54 -5.44
CA HIS A 46 -11.68 2.62 -6.31
C HIS A 46 -10.89 2.15 -7.53
N ASN A 47 -11.20 2.77 -8.68
CA ASN A 47 -10.43 2.64 -9.90
C ASN A 47 -9.19 3.54 -9.85
N TYR A 48 -8.00 2.93 -10.01
CA TYR A 48 -6.71 3.63 -10.02
C TYR A 48 -6.64 4.74 -11.06
N ARG A 49 -7.30 4.56 -12.21
CA ARG A 49 -7.29 5.57 -13.29
C ARG A 49 -8.06 6.82 -12.89
N CYS A 50 -9.16 6.69 -12.15
CA CYS A 50 -9.93 7.83 -11.65
C CYS A 50 -9.11 8.60 -10.61
N ILE A 51 -8.59 7.89 -9.59
CA ILE A 51 -7.74 8.50 -8.55
C ILE A 51 -6.57 9.28 -9.17
N ARG A 52 -5.87 8.69 -10.14
CA ARG A 52 -4.76 9.36 -10.83
C ARG A 52 -5.22 10.62 -11.57
N THR A 53 -6.36 10.56 -12.24
CA THR A 53 -6.90 11.71 -12.99
C THR A 53 -7.29 12.84 -12.04
N ASP A 54 -7.88 12.49 -10.89
CA ASP A 54 -8.26 13.46 -9.86
C ASP A 54 -7.01 14.14 -9.28
N TRP A 55 -5.98 13.36 -8.95
CA TRP A 55 -4.73 13.87 -8.36
C TRP A 55 -3.96 14.79 -9.32
N VAL A 56 -4.00 14.53 -10.63
CA VAL A 56 -3.41 15.46 -11.62
C VAL A 56 -4.09 16.85 -11.56
N LYS A 57 -5.36 16.92 -11.18
CA LYS A 57 -6.13 18.17 -11.11
C LYS A 57 -6.04 18.85 -9.76
N SER A 58 -6.01 18.08 -8.67
CA SER A 58 -6.14 18.61 -7.31
C SER A 58 -4.81 18.94 -6.62
N HIS A 59 -3.68 18.39 -7.09
CA HIS A 59 -2.40 18.51 -6.39
C HIS A 59 -1.32 19.12 -7.27
N ASP A 60 -0.50 19.96 -6.65
CA ASP A 60 0.80 20.34 -7.21
C ASP A 60 1.88 19.40 -6.67
N PHE A 61 2.62 18.77 -7.58
CA PHE A 61 3.71 17.86 -7.25
C PHE A 61 5.08 18.47 -7.52
N SER A 62 5.17 19.72 -7.96
CA SER A 62 6.45 20.40 -8.16
C SER A 62 7.28 20.39 -6.86
N PRO A 63 8.59 20.10 -6.89
CA PRO A 63 9.47 19.90 -8.06
C PRO A 63 9.63 18.43 -8.51
N LEU A 64 8.76 17.51 -8.08
CA LEU A 64 8.88 16.10 -8.45
C LEU A 64 8.60 15.86 -9.93
N PHE A 65 9.40 14.99 -10.54
CA PHE A 65 9.11 14.48 -11.87
C PHE A 65 7.77 13.74 -11.89
N ALA A 66 6.97 14.00 -12.93
CA ALA A 66 5.66 13.40 -13.10
C ALA A 66 5.67 11.87 -13.03
N LYS A 67 6.75 11.24 -13.54
CA LYS A 67 6.92 9.80 -13.50
C LYS A 67 7.08 9.27 -12.06
N ALA A 68 7.85 9.96 -11.22
CA ALA A 68 8.19 9.49 -9.88
C ALA A 68 6.96 9.42 -8.97
N TRP A 69 6.16 10.48 -8.92
CA TRP A 69 4.96 10.49 -8.06
C TRP A 69 3.86 9.59 -8.59
N LYS A 70 3.69 9.46 -9.92
CA LYS A 70 2.70 8.56 -10.52
C LYS A 70 2.99 7.09 -10.22
N GLU A 71 4.25 6.67 -10.32
CA GLU A 71 4.64 5.31 -9.94
C GLU A 71 4.50 5.10 -8.43
N THR A 72 4.87 6.08 -7.61
CA THR A 72 4.69 5.99 -6.14
C THR A 72 3.21 5.85 -5.74
N LEU A 73 2.32 6.61 -6.39
CA LEU A 73 0.87 6.47 -6.22
C LEU A 73 0.39 5.07 -6.61
N ARG A 74 0.84 4.58 -7.77
CA ARG A 74 0.49 3.24 -8.26
C ARG A 74 0.97 2.15 -7.31
N ASP A 75 2.21 2.23 -6.83
CA ASP A 75 2.80 1.26 -5.90
C ASP A 75 2.07 1.29 -4.56
N GLY A 76 1.80 2.47 -4.01
CA GLY A 76 1.02 2.59 -2.77
C GLY A 76 -0.38 1.99 -2.89
N LEU A 77 -1.06 2.22 -4.02
CA LEU A 77 -2.37 1.63 -4.27
C LEU A 77 -2.31 0.11 -4.49
N ASN A 78 -1.28 -0.40 -5.17
CA ASN A 78 -1.03 -1.83 -5.35
C ASN A 78 -0.80 -2.52 -3.99
N ASP A 79 0.01 -1.91 -3.13
CA ASP A 79 0.26 -2.42 -1.78
C ASP A 79 -1.06 -2.55 -1.01
N ILE A 80 -1.91 -1.52 -1.03
CA ILE A 80 -3.23 -1.55 -0.38
C ILE A 80 -4.09 -2.72 -0.90
N ARG A 81 -4.16 -2.92 -2.22
CA ARG A 81 -4.91 -4.06 -2.79
C ARG A 81 -4.30 -5.40 -2.42
N LEU A 82 -2.98 -5.50 -2.36
CA LEU A 82 -2.30 -6.71 -1.92
C LEU A 82 -2.67 -7.03 -0.46
N TYR A 83 -2.69 -6.03 0.41
CA TYR A 83 -3.11 -6.19 1.80
C TYR A 83 -4.57 -6.59 1.94
N GLU A 84 -5.44 -5.98 1.14
CA GLU A 84 -6.84 -6.35 1.09
C GLU A 84 -7.02 -7.81 0.64
N ALA A 85 -6.33 -8.23 -0.41
CA ALA A 85 -6.35 -9.60 -0.89
C ALA A 85 -5.87 -10.61 0.17
N ALA A 86 -4.81 -10.26 0.91
CA ALA A 86 -4.33 -11.06 2.04
C ALA A 86 -5.36 -11.14 3.18
N CYS A 87 -6.05 -10.04 3.48
CA CYS A 87 -7.15 -10.02 4.45
C CYS A 87 -8.30 -10.94 3.98
N LYS A 88 -8.74 -10.79 2.73
CA LYS A 88 -9.78 -11.62 2.11
C LYS A 88 -9.42 -13.10 2.18
N ALA A 89 -8.17 -13.48 1.94
CA ALA A 89 -7.74 -14.88 2.07
C ALA A 89 -7.94 -15.45 3.49
N LYS A 90 -7.64 -14.68 4.54
CA LYS A 90 -7.90 -15.09 5.93
C LYS A 90 -9.40 -15.13 6.25
N VAL A 91 -10.16 -14.15 5.78
CA VAL A 91 -11.62 -14.12 5.96
C VAL A 91 -12.29 -15.29 5.24
N ARG A 92 -11.79 -15.72 4.06
CA ARG A 92 -12.30 -16.91 3.38
C ARG A 92 -12.17 -18.17 4.23
N LYS A 93 -11.02 -18.36 4.91
CA LYS A 93 -10.83 -19.47 5.85
C LYS A 93 -11.84 -19.40 7.01
N GLN A 94 -12.10 -18.20 7.53
CA GLN A 94 -13.07 -17.99 8.60
C GLN A 94 -14.51 -18.26 8.17
N ILE A 95 -14.91 -17.84 6.96
CA ILE A 95 -16.21 -18.16 6.36
C ILE A 95 -16.37 -19.68 6.28
N HIS A 96 -15.36 -20.38 5.78
CA HIS A 96 -15.38 -21.83 5.62
C HIS A 96 -15.50 -22.57 6.96
N ALA A 97 -14.84 -22.09 8.01
CA ALA A 97 -14.93 -22.70 9.34
C ALA A 97 -16.28 -22.44 10.04
N ARG A 98 -16.93 -21.31 9.78
CA ARG A 98 -18.17 -20.91 10.46
C ARG A 98 -19.43 -21.49 9.81
N PHE A 99 -19.51 -21.45 8.49
CA PHE A 99 -20.70 -21.87 7.76
C PHE A 99 -20.52 -23.28 7.20
N LYS A 100 -21.25 -24.25 7.75
CA LYS A 100 -21.31 -25.62 7.24
C LYS A 100 -22.19 -25.72 5.98
N ASP A 101 -23.23 -24.89 5.88
CA ASP A 101 -24.13 -24.83 4.73
C ASP A 101 -23.42 -24.27 3.49
N GLU A 102 -23.43 -25.02 2.38
CA GLU A 102 -22.76 -24.62 1.15
C GLU A 102 -23.40 -23.37 0.51
N SER A 103 -24.73 -23.26 0.55
CA SER A 103 -25.46 -22.12 -0.02
C SER A 103 -25.05 -20.79 0.62
N LYS A 104 -25.07 -20.73 1.96
CA LYS A 104 -24.61 -19.55 2.71
C LYS A 104 -23.15 -19.25 2.44
N ARG A 105 -22.30 -20.28 2.32
CA ARG A 105 -20.87 -20.10 2.01
C ARG A 105 -20.65 -19.41 0.66
N LYS A 106 -21.39 -19.83 -0.37
CA LYS A 106 -21.35 -19.23 -1.71
C LYS A 106 -21.78 -17.76 -1.69
N GLU A 107 -22.84 -17.42 -0.97
CA GLU A 107 -23.31 -16.05 -0.81
C GLU A 107 -22.23 -15.13 -0.23
N TYR A 108 -21.63 -15.51 0.91
CA TYR A 108 -20.58 -14.71 1.55
C TYR A 108 -19.31 -14.61 0.70
N PHE A 109 -18.95 -15.65 -0.06
CA PHE A 109 -17.86 -15.57 -1.02
C PHE A 109 -18.16 -14.62 -2.18
N GLY A 110 -19.40 -14.59 -2.66
CA GLY A 110 -19.87 -13.61 -3.64
C GLY A 110 -19.70 -12.18 -3.14
N LYS A 111 -20.21 -11.89 -1.93
CA LYS A 111 -20.06 -10.57 -1.29
C LYS A 111 -18.59 -10.14 -1.15
N LEU A 112 -17.70 -11.09 -0.83
CA LEU A 112 -16.27 -10.81 -0.71
C LEU A 112 -15.57 -10.58 -2.06
N LYS A 113 -16.06 -11.21 -3.14
CA LYS A 113 -15.50 -11.08 -4.49
C LYS A 113 -15.83 -9.73 -5.12
N TYR A 114 -17.04 -9.23 -4.93
CA TYR A 114 -17.53 -7.99 -5.53
C TYR A 114 -17.40 -6.75 -4.63
N ASP A 115 -16.51 -6.81 -3.63
CA ASP A 115 -16.27 -5.71 -2.69
C ASP A 115 -17.49 -5.25 -1.87
N GLN A 116 -18.57 -6.02 -1.90
CA GLN A 116 -19.82 -5.78 -1.14
C GLN A 116 -19.67 -6.09 0.36
N TRP A 117 -18.53 -6.64 0.77
CA TRP A 117 -18.18 -6.88 2.17
C TRP A 117 -18.18 -5.61 3.02
N VAL A 118 -18.08 -4.43 2.39
CA VAL A 118 -18.16 -3.12 3.06
C VAL A 118 -19.57 -2.87 3.64
N ASN A 119 -20.60 -3.32 2.94
CA ASN A 119 -22.00 -3.10 3.31
C ASN A 119 -22.53 -4.17 4.28
N ASP A 120 -21.88 -5.33 4.35
CA ASP A 120 -22.25 -6.42 5.27
C ASP A 120 -21.58 -6.21 6.64
N PRO A 121 -22.35 -6.02 7.74
CA PRO A 121 -21.77 -5.74 9.06
C PRO A 121 -20.82 -6.83 9.57
N LEU A 122 -21.10 -8.09 9.26
CA LEU A 122 -20.33 -9.23 9.73
C LEU A 122 -19.00 -9.34 8.99
N LEU A 123 -19.03 -9.25 7.67
CA LEU A 123 -17.80 -9.28 6.86
C LEU A 123 -16.93 -8.04 7.12
N CYS A 124 -17.53 -6.86 7.25
CA CYS A 124 -16.82 -5.63 7.58
C CYS A 124 -16.09 -5.73 8.93
N ARG A 125 -16.72 -6.32 9.96
CA ARG A 125 -16.08 -6.57 11.25
C ARG A 125 -14.89 -7.53 11.12
N TRP A 126 -15.04 -8.61 10.36
CA TRP A 126 -13.96 -9.59 10.16
C TRP A 126 -12.78 -8.99 9.40
N MET A 127 -13.06 -8.27 8.30
CA MET A 127 -12.04 -7.57 7.53
C MET A 127 -11.26 -6.56 8.39
N ARG A 128 -11.95 -5.74 9.22
CA ARG A 128 -11.29 -4.82 10.15
C ARG A 128 -10.42 -5.55 11.17
N LYS A 129 -10.92 -6.60 11.80
CA LYS A 129 -10.17 -7.38 12.80
C LYS A 129 -8.89 -7.99 12.20
N VAL A 130 -8.98 -8.51 10.98
CA VAL A 130 -7.85 -9.10 10.26
C VAL A 130 -6.86 -8.02 9.80
N ASN A 131 -7.36 -6.90 9.26
CA ASN A 131 -6.55 -5.78 8.78
C ASN A 131 -5.76 -5.11 9.92
N SER A 132 -6.37 -4.88 11.09
CA SER A 132 -5.66 -4.33 12.26
C SER A 132 -4.48 -5.20 12.69
N ARG A 133 -4.65 -6.53 12.64
CA ARG A 133 -3.58 -7.49 12.95
C ARG A 133 -2.46 -7.47 11.90
N LEU A 134 -2.81 -7.40 10.62
CA LEU A 134 -1.85 -7.30 9.52
C LEU A 134 -1.08 -5.98 9.60
N LYS A 135 -1.76 -4.83 9.71
CA LYS A 135 -1.12 -3.52 9.86
C LYS A 135 -0.17 -3.46 11.04
N PHE A 136 -0.51 -4.06 12.18
CA PHE A 136 0.40 -4.12 13.33
C PHE A 136 1.67 -4.94 13.03
N PHE A 137 1.51 -6.14 12.46
CA PHE A 137 2.62 -7.01 12.06
C PHE A 137 3.56 -6.30 11.08
N LEU A 138 3.00 -5.55 10.14
CA LEU A 138 3.74 -4.93 9.06
C LEU A 138 4.28 -3.55 9.40
N ARG A 139 3.65 -2.76 10.28
CA ARG A 139 4.27 -1.52 10.80
C ARG A 139 5.57 -1.83 11.54
N LYS A 140 5.65 -2.99 12.19
CA LYS A 140 6.88 -3.52 12.81
C LYS A 140 7.96 -3.84 11.77
N ASN A 141 7.58 -4.34 10.58
CA ASN A 141 8.50 -4.69 9.50
C ASN A 141 8.84 -3.50 8.58
N PHE A 142 7.89 -2.63 8.27
CA PHE A 142 8.06 -1.43 7.45
C PHE A 142 8.86 -0.34 8.18
N SER A 143 8.82 -0.30 9.52
CA SER A 143 9.75 0.53 10.31
C SER A 143 11.21 0.06 10.20
N LEU A 144 11.43 -1.22 9.87
CA LEU A 144 12.77 -1.78 9.59
C LEU A 144 13.22 -1.55 8.14
N GLU A 145 12.29 -1.34 7.20
CA GLU A 145 12.59 -1.06 5.79
C GLU A 145 12.68 0.45 5.47
N ASN A 146 11.86 1.29 6.13
CA ASN A 146 11.93 2.76 6.02
C ASN A 146 13.08 3.37 6.81
N THR A 147 13.75 2.60 7.67
CA THR A 147 15.14 2.90 8.00
C THR A 147 15.99 2.48 6.81
N VAL A 148 15.88 3.25 5.73
CA VAL A 148 16.94 3.29 4.72
C VAL A 148 18.16 3.84 5.47
N LYS A 149 18.91 2.96 6.14
CA LYS A 149 20.30 3.20 6.48
C LYS A 149 21.01 3.28 5.15
N ILE A 150 20.93 4.44 4.50
CA ILE A 150 21.89 4.80 3.47
C ILE A 150 23.18 5.02 4.25
N ILE A 151 23.93 3.94 4.47
CA ILE A 151 25.20 3.97 5.20
C ILE A 151 26.14 4.81 4.32
N PRO A 152 26.50 6.04 4.73
CA PRO A 152 27.45 6.81 3.97
C PRO A 152 28.82 6.27 4.35
N THR A 153 29.42 5.43 3.50
CA THR A 153 30.87 5.21 3.54
C THR A 153 31.53 6.48 3.03
N ILE A 154 31.64 7.49 3.90
CA ILE A 154 32.51 8.64 3.68
C ILE A 154 33.91 8.15 3.98
N ARG A 155 34.68 7.84 2.94
CA ARG A 155 36.13 7.70 3.05
C ARG A 155 36.73 9.06 2.74
N SER A 156 37.25 9.72 3.77
CA SER A 156 38.07 10.92 3.67
C SER A 156 39.35 10.60 2.88
N LEU A 157 39.58 11.31 1.80
CA LEU A 157 40.88 11.56 1.18
C LEU A 157 40.92 13.03 0.77
#